data_AF-A0A485KQE1-F1
#
_entry.id   AF-A0A485KQE1-F1
#
_cell.length_a   1.000
_cell.length_b   1.000
_cell.length_c   1.000
_cell.angle_alpha   90.00
_cell.angle_beta   90.00
_cell.angle_gamma   90.00
#
_symmetry.space_group_name_H-M   'P 1'
#
loop_
_entity.id
_entity.type
_entity.pdbx_description
1 polymer ?
#
loop_
_entity_poly.entity_id
_entity_poly.type
_entity_poly.pdbx_seq_one_letter_code
_entity_poly.pdbx_strand_id
1 'polypeptide(L)'
;MITKVEEPSEYGVVLTDPEGSGRVDRFVEKSKEFVGNHVNAGIYILNCEVLDRIELRPTSMEQEIFPQMAAEGNLFSMVLPGYWQDVGESKNFLTGMCQHLQYLEDHQALASRPQCVGFVLVCRVEGLTVLGEDVQVKDEKFINGGLVLPHKAILTNIPEPGTIVM
;
A
#
# COMPACT_ATOMS: atom_id res chain seq x y z
N MET A 1 -3.04 14.42 -4.88
CA MET A 1 -1.63 14.20 -4.46
C MET A 1 -0.97 13.26 -5.44
N ILE A 2 0.35 13.35 -5.58
CA ILE A 2 1.16 12.50 -6.46
C ILE A 2 2.23 11.78 -5.65
N THR A 3 2.67 10.62 -6.12
CA THR A 3 3.84 9.94 -5.57
C THR A 3 4.80 9.59 -6.70
N LYS A 4 6.08 9.44 -6.37
CA LYS A 4 7.11 9.06 -7.34
C LYS A 4 7.29 7.55 -7.31
N VAL A 5 7.20 6.90 -8.47
CA VAL A 5 7.43 5.45 -8.61
C VAL A 5 8.54 5.18 -9.61
N GLU A 6 9.23 4.05 -9.49
CA GLU A 6 10.26 3.66 -10.46
C GLU A 6 9.64 3.20 -11.78
N GLU A 7 8.56 2.41 -11.70
CA GLU A 7 7.85 1.84 -12.84
C GLU A 7 6.39 2.37 -12.88
N PRO A 8 6.10 3.38 -13.72
CA PRO A 8 4.80 4.05 -13.76
C PRO A 8 3.78 3.39 -14.72
N SER A 9 4.17 2.39 -15.52
CA SER A 9 3.35 1.83 -16.61
C SER A 9 1.97 1.31 -16.19
N GLU A 10 1.83 0.88 -14.94
CA GLU A 10 0.56 0.36 -14.38
C GLU A 10 -0.36 1.47 -13.82
N TYR A 11 0.09 2.72 -13.80
CA TYR A 11 -0.58 3.82 -13.12
C TYR A 11 -0.92 5.00 -14.04
N GLY A 12 -1.84 5.86 -13.59
CA GLY A 12 -2.08 7.16 -14.20
C GLY A 12 -0.99 8.16 -13.81
N VAL A 13 -0.28 8.69 -14.81
CA VAL A 13 0.77 9.70 -14.63
C VAL A 13 0.16 11.09 -14.66
N VAL A 14 0.61 11.95 -13.75
CA VAL A 14 0.22 13.36 -13.67
C VAL A 14 1.40 14.21 -14.14
N LEU A 15 1.21 14.93 -15.24
CA LEU A 15 2.21 15.87 -15.75
C LEU A 15 1.93 17.25 -15.17
N THR A 16 2.98 17.91 -14.68
CA THR A 16 2.91 19.25 -14.10
C THR A 16 3.61 20.25 -15.00
N ASP A 17 3.32 21.53 -14.79
CA ASP A 17 3.98 22.60 -15.50
C ASP A 17 5.52 22.55 -15.33
N PRO A 18 6.29 22.90 -16.38
CA PRO A 18 7.76 22.92 -16.31
C PRO A 18 8.32 24.02 -15.41
N GLU A 19 7.52 25.04 -15.05
CA GLU A 19 7.95 26.17 -14.22
C GLU A 19 8.08 25.79 -12.74
N GLY A 20 7.61 24.58 -12.37
CA GLY A 20 7.71 24.04 -11.02
C GLY A 20 6.66 24.59 -10.05
N SER A 21 5.60 25.22 -10.56
CA SER A 21 4.52 25.75 -9.72
C SER A 21 3.65 24.64 -9.11
N GLY A 22 3.74 23.43 -9.66
CA GLY A 22 2.95 22.27 -9.28
C GLY A 22 1.58 22.23 -9.95
N ARG A 23 1.27 23.19 -10.84
CA ARG A 23 0.04 23.21 -11.63
C ARG A 23 0.00 21.98 -12.52
N VAL A 24 -1.13 21.27 -12.51
CA VAL A 24 -1.32 20.08 -13.35
C VAL A 24 -1.56 20.53 -14.78
N ASP A 25 -0.76 20.01 -15.71
CA ASP A 25 -0.95 20.20 -17.15
C ASP A 25 -1.99 19.21 -17.68
N ARG A 26 -1.74 17.91 -17.47
CA ARG A 26 -2.66 16.84 -17.90
C ARG A 26 -2.41 15.51 -17.20
N PHE A 27 -3.39 14.62 -17.35
CA PHE A 27 -3.32 13.24 -16.92
C PHE A 27 -3.01 12.34 -18.12
N VAL A 28 -2.22 11.29 -17.89
CA VAL A 28 -1.93 10.25 -18.86
C VAL A 28 -2.23 8.90 -18.21
N GLU A 29 -3.31 8.25 -18.62
CA GLU A 29 -3.73 6.96 -18.08
C GLU A 29 -2.89 5.82 -18.67
N LYS A 30 -2.17 5.07 -17.80
CA LYS A 30 -1.53 3.77 -18.08
C LYS A 30 -0.82 3.70 -19.44
N SER A 31 0.17 4.55 -19.62
CA SER A 31 1.00 4.60 -20.83
C SER A 31 2.12 3.56 -20.79
N LYS A 32 2.32 2.86 -21.91
CA LYS A 32 3.50 1.99 -22.12
C LYS A 32 4.78 2.78 -22.38
N GLU A 33 4.64 4.00 -22.87
CA GLU A 33 5.76 4.92 -23.06
C GLU A 33 6.00 5.70 -21.79
N PHE A 34 7.27 5.85 -21.40
CA PHE A 34 7.64 6.64 -20.24
C PHE A 34 7.36 8.13 -20.51
N VAL A 35 6.35 8.66 -19.81
CA VAL A 35 5.97 10.08 -19.90
C VAL A 35 6.32 10.86 -18.63
N GLY A 36 6.56 10.15 -17.52
CA GLY A 36 6.85 10.72 -16.21
C GLY A 36 6.68 9.66 -15.12
N ASN A 37 7.20 9.94 -13.93
CA ASN A 37 7.16 9.02 -12.80
C ASN A 37 6.35 9.53 -11.61
N HIS A 38 5.70 10.68 -11.75
CA HIS A 38 4.72 11.17 -10.78
C HIS A 38 3.35 10.58 -11.11
N VAL A 39 2.91 9.64 -10.28
CA VAL A 39 1.63 8.95 -10.47
C VAL A 39 0.59 9.48 -9.50
N ASN A 40 -0.68 9.40 -9.90
CA ASN A 40 -1.80 9.77 -9.05
C ASN A 40 -1.87 8.85 -7.82
N ALA A 41 -1.83 9.44 -6.62
CA ALA A 41 -1.84 8.69 -5.37
C ALA A 41 -3.25 8.33 -4.86
N GLY A 42 -4.32 8.77 -5.54
CA GLY A 42 -5.71 8.54 -5.13
C GLY A 42 -6.16 9.34 -3.90
N ILE A 43 -5.38 10.34 -3.49
CA ILE A 43 -5.67 11.22 -2.34
C ILE A 43 -5.87 12.64 -2.85
N TYR A 44 -7.04 13.22 -2.60
CA TYR A 44 -7.43 14.52 -3.11
C TYR A 44 -7.83 15.46 -1.98
N ILE A 45 -7.41 16.72 -2.09
CA ILE A 45 -7.87 17.82 -1.24
C ILE A 45 -8.61 18.76 -2.19
N LEU A 46 -9.92 18.87 -2.03
CA LEU A 46 -10.81 19.57 -2.95
C LEU A 46 -11.72 20.51 -2.17
N ASN A 47 -12.03 21.67 -2.75
CA ASN A 47 -13.13 22.49 -2.27
C ASN A 47 -14.46 21.81 -2.57
N CYS A 48 -15.46 22.01 -1.71
CA CYS A 48 -16.78 21.39 -1.88
C CYS A 48 -17.49 21.78 -3.20
N GLU A 49 -17.15 22.93 -3.79
CA GLU A 49 -17.62 23.38 -5.11
C GLU A 49 -17.33 22.38 -6.23
N VAL A 50 -16.39 21.44 -6.04
CA VAL A 50 -16.16 20.35 -7.00
C VAL A 50 -17.40 19.47 -7.17
N LEU A 51 -18.25 19.36 -6.15
CA LEU A 51 -19.47 18.56 -6.18
C LEU A 51 -20.48 19.09 -7.22
N ASP A 52 -20.47 20.40 -7.48
CA ASP A 52 -21.34 21.02 -8.51
C ASP A 52 -20.97 20.57 -9.93
N ARG A 53 -19.77 20.01 -10.12
CA ARG A 53 -19.30 19.46 -11.39
C ARG A 53 -19.66 17.98 -11.57
N ILE A 54 -20.15 17.33 -10.52
CA ILE A 54 -20.44 15.89 -10.52
C ILE A 54 -21.93 15.67 -10.75
N GLU A 55 -22.25 15.02 -11.87
CA GLU A 55 -23.62 14.63 -12.18
C GLU A 55 -24.09 13.47 -11.27
N LEU A 56 -25.40 13.29 -11.10
CA LEU A 56 -25.98 12.17 -10.34
C LEU A 56 -25.92 10.84 -11.12
N ARG A 57 -24.72 10.46 -11.53
CA ARG A 57 -24.37 9.20 -12.18
C ARG A 57 -22.94 8.81 -11.79
N PRO A 58 -22.50 7.58 -12.07
CA PRO A 58 -21.08 7.26 -12.00
C PRO A 58 -20.26 8.24 -12.85
N THR A 59 -19.27 8.87 -12.22
CA THR A 59 -18.38 9.86 -12.82
C THR A 59 -16.96 9.56 -12.39
N SER A 60 -16.03 9.49 -13.35
CA SER A 60 -14.60 9.39 -13.05
C SER A 60 -14.02 10.78 -12.85
N MET A 61 -13.40 11.00 -11.69
CA MET A 61 -12.72 12.26 -11.42
C MET A 61 -11.56 12.48 -12.40
N GLU A 62 -10.78 11.45 -12.69
CA GLU A 62 -9.56 11.49 -13.49
C GLU A 62 -9.82 11.65 -14.99
N GLN A 63 -10.96 11.15 -15.48
CA GLN A 63 -11.30 11.20 -16.90
C GLN A 63 -12.27 12.34 -17.24
N GLU A 64 -13.12 12.77 -16.30
CA GLU A 64 -14.18 13.74 -16.59
C GLU A 64 -13.98 15.09 -15.89
N ILE A 65 -13.55 15.10 -14.62
CA ILE A 65 -13.52 16.33 -13.80
C ILE A 65 -12.15 17.00 -13.80
N PHE A 66 -11.10 16.26 -13.46
CA PHE A 66 -9.74 16.78 -13.35
C PHE A 66 -9.17 17.31 -14.67
N PRO A 67 -9.43 16.71 -15.85
CA PRO A 67 -8.99 17.31 -17.10
C PRO A 67 -9.54 18.72 -17.34
N GLN A 68 -10.80 18.96 -16.96
CA GLN A 68 -11.42 20.29 -17.05
C GLN A 68 -10.78 21.26 -16.04
N MET A 69 -10.61 20.83 -14.79
CA MET A 69 -9.96 21.66 -13.77
C MET A 69 -8.50 22.00 -14.10
N ALA A 70 -7.77 21.07 -14.73
CA ALA A 70 -6.41 21.30 -15.23
C ALA A 70 -6.41 22.33 -16.36
N ALA A 71 -7.32 22.21 -17.34
CA ALA A 71 -7.45 23.17 -18.43
C ALA A 71 -7.83 24.58 -17.95
N GLU A 72 -8.58 24.69 -16.86
CA GLU A 72 -8.91 25.96 -16.19
C GLU A 72 -7.77 26.52 -15.33
N GLY A 73 -6.68 25.75 -15.11
CA GLY A 73 -5.55 26.15 -14.28
C GLY A 73 -5.81 26.08 -12.77
N ASN A 74 -6.87 25.40 -12.35
CA ASN A 74 -7.33 25.33 -10.94
C ASN A 74 -6.93 24.02 -10.25
N LEU A 75 -6.14 23.19 -10.90
CA LEU A 75 -5.69 21.90 -10.36
C LEU A 75 -4.18 21.91 -10.14
N PHE A 76 -3.78 21.54 -8.93
CA PHE A 76 -2.39 21.51 -8.50
C PHE A 76 -2.05 20.15 -7.91
N SER A 77 -0.79 19.78 -8.05
CA SER A 77 -0.21 18.59 -7.48
C SER A 77 0.54 18.92 -6.20
N MET A 78 0.58 17.95 -5.31
CA MET A 78 1.41 17.97 -4.12
C MET A 78 2.00 16.58 -3.98
N VAL A 79 3.33 16.50 -3.81
CA VAL A 79 4.02 15.23 -3.56
C VAL A 79 3.59 14.74 -2.18
N LEU A 80 3.07 13.52 -2.13
CA LEU A 80 2.68 12.88 -0.88
C LEU A 80 3.93 12.68 -0.01
N PRO A 81 3.95 13.21 1.23
CA PRO A 81 5.03 12.91 2.16
C PRO A 81 4.93 11.47 2.66
N GLY A 82 6.08 10.83 2.89
CA GLY A 82 6.15 9.46 3.40
C GLY A 82 6.12 8.42 2.28
N TYR A 83 5.42 7.31 2.52
CA TYR A 83 5.35 6.18 1.61
C TYR A 83 3.95 6.02 1.01
N TRP A 84 3.88 5.31 -0.11
CA TRP A 84 2.63 5.00 -0.80
C TRP A 84 2.72 3.62 -1.41
N GLN A 85 1.61 2.87 -1.35
CA GLN A 85 1.50 1.57 -1.96
C GLN A 85 0.06 1.34 -2.43
N ASP A 86 -0.10 0.93 -3.68
CA ASP A 86 -1.36 0.37 -4.17
C ASP A 86 -1.54 -1.04 -3.61
N VAL A 87 -2.48 -1.20 -2.67
CA VAL A 87 -2.73 -2.46 -1.94
C VAL A 87 -3.80 -3.35 -2.59
N GLY A 88 -4.11 -3.16 -3.88
CA GLY A 88 -5.07 -3.99 -4.61
C GLY A 88 -4.73 -5.48 -4.71
N GLU A 89 -3.46 -5.85 -4.54
CA GLU A 89 -2.99 -7.24 -4.55
C GLU A 89 -2.36 -7.64 -3.21
N SER A 90 -2.50 -8.91 -2.81
CA SER A 90 -1.93 -9.44 -1.56
C SER A 90 -0.42 -9.21 -1.43
N LYS A 91 0.33 -9.31 -2.54
CA LYS A 91 1.77 -9.04 -2.56
C LYS A 91 2.08 -7.59 -2.18
N ASN A 92 1.29 -6.65 -2.70
CA ASN A 92 1.48 -5.23 -2.46
C ASN A 92 1.05 -4.84 -1.05
N PHE A 93 0.03 -5.51 -0.50
CA PHE A 93 -0.33 -5.34 0.91
C PHE A 93 0.86 -5.64 1.83
N LEU A 94 1.54 -6.78 1.63
CA LEU A 94 2.73 -7.11 2.41
C LEU A 94 3.86 -6.09 2.23
N THR A 95 4.11 -5.63 1.01
CA THR A 95 5.08 -4.56 0.73
C THR A 95 4.72 -3.27 1.47
N GLY A 96 3.45 -2.86 1.43
CA GLY A 96 2.95 -1.67 2.13
C GLY A 96 3.08 -1.79 3.66
N MET A 97 2.88 -2.99 4.21
CA MET A 97 3.13 -3.26 5.63
C MET A 97 4.61 -3.09 5.98
N CYS A 98 5.53 -3.61 5.17
CA CYS A 98 6.97 -3.40 5.37
C CYS A 98 7.35 -1.91 5.31
N GLN A 99 6.80 -1.16 4.36
CA GLN A 99 7.02 0.29 4.26
C GLN A 99 6.49 1.04 5.49
N HIS A 100 5.30 0.69 5.97
CA HIS A 100 4.73 1.29 7.17
C HIS A 100 5.58 1.00 8.41
N LEU A 101 6.04 -0.24 8.57
CA LEU A 101 6.89 -0.62 9.67
C LEU A 101 8.24 0.12 9.63
N GLN A 102 8.86 0.25 8.46
CA GLN A 102 10.05 1.08 8.30
C GLN A 102 9.78 2.53 8.69
N TYR A 103 8.65 3.10 8.26
CA TYR A 103 8.25 4.45 8.66
C TYR A 103 8.14 4.60 10.19
N LEU A 104 7.53 3.62 10.87
CA LEU A 104 7.42 3.63 12.33
C LEU A 104 8.79 3.50 13.01
N GLU A 105 9.69 2.68 12.47
CA GLU A 105 11.07 2.56 12.97
C GLU A 105 11.81 3.89 12.86
N ASP A 106 11.73 4.55 11.71
CA ASP A 106 12.38 5.85 11.46
C ASP A 106 11.87 6.94 12.43
N HIS A 107 10.64 6.79 12.92
CA HIS A 107 10.00 7.68 13.89
C HIS A 107 10.06 7.17 15.34
N GLN A 108 10.84 6.11 15.61
CA GLN A 108 11.02 5.50 16.93
C GLN A 108 9.69 5.12 17.61
N ALA A 109 8.70 4.75 16.80
CA ALA A 109 7.36 4.37 17.25
C ALA A 109 7.20 2.85 17.41
N LEU A 110 8.22 2.06 17.03
CA LEU A 110 8.23 0.62 17.25
C LEU A 110 8.77 0.26 18.64
N ALA A 111 8.18 -0.77 19.24
CA ALA A 111 8.69 -1.36 20.46
C ALA A 111 9.96 -2.16 20.17
N SER A 112 11.06 -1.86 20.85
CA SER A 112 12.29 -2.65 20.79
C SER A 112 12.29 -3.71 21.89
N ARG A 113 12.46 -4.98 21.51
CA ARG A 113 12.66 -6.10 22.45
C ARG A 113 13.85 -6.94 21.97
N PRO A 114 14.60 -7.59 22.89
CA PRO A 114 15.73 -8.45 22.51
C PRO A 114 15.39 -9.53 21.48
N GLN A 115 14.11 -9.90 21.34
CA GLN A 115 13.63 -10.96 20.47
C GLN A 115 13.03 -10.47 19.14
N CYS A 116 12.99 -9.16 18.89
CA CYS A 116 12.57 -8.62 17.61
C CYS A 116 13.68 -8.82 16.56
N VAL A 117 13.34 -9.37 15.39
CA VAL A 117 14.22 -9.42 14.21
C VAL A 117 13.59 -8.58 13.11
N GLY A 118 14.20 -7.43 12.80
CA GLY A 118 13.57 -6.43 11.94
C GLY A 118 12.29 -5.88 12.58
N PHE A 119 11.20 -5.81 11.80
CA PHE A 119 9.95 -5.17 12.21
C PHE A 119 8.87 -6.10 12.81
N VAL A 120 9.17 -7.39 12.95
CA VAL A 120 8.16 -8.41 13.26
C VAL A 120 8.57 -9.19 14.52
N LEU A 121 7.59 -9.49 15.38
CA LEU A 121 7.68 -10.61 16.33
C LEU A 121 7.55 -11.90 15.52
N VAL A 122 8.70 -12.46 15.14
CA VAL A 122 8.75 -13.53 14.15
C VAL A 122 8.15 -14.82 14.74
N CYS A 123 7.00 -15.25 14.21
CA CYS A 123 6.84 -16.69 14.01
C CYS A 123 7.46 -17.04 12.66
N ARG A 124 8.35 -18.03 12.63
CA ARG A 124 9.01 -18.51 11.41
C ARG A 124 8.20 -19.70 10.90
N VAL A 125 7.57 -19.56 9.74
CA VAL A 125 6.80 -20.64 9.12
C VAL A 125 7.53 -21.15 7.88
N GLU A 126 7.84 -22.45 7.87
CA GLU A 126 8.47 -23.18 6.78
C GLU A 126 7.60 -24.37 6.37
N GLY A 127 7.81 -24.88 5.15
CA GLY A 127 7.00 -25.97 4.59
C GLY A 127 5.52 -25.59 4.38
N LEU A 128 4.73 -26.55 3.90
CA LEU A 128 3.29 -26.37 3.73
C LEU A 128 2.60 -26.42 5.10
N THR A 129 2.40 -25.27 5.72
CA THR A 129 1.68 -25.12 6.99
C THR A 129 0.23 -24.68 6.74
N VAL A 130 -0.73 -25.36 7.35
CA VAL A 130 -2.16 -25.02 7.29
C VAL A 130 -2.63 -24.64 8.68
N LEU A 131 -3.17 -23.43 8.83
CA LEU A 131 -3.75 -22.95 10.08
C LEU A 131 -5.28 -22.84 9.90
N GLY A 132 -6.03 -23.47 10.80
CA GLY A 132 -7.48 -23.34 10.87
C GLY A 132 -7.92 -21.95 11.31
N GLU A 133 -9.24 -21.73 11.32
CA GLU A 133 -9.85 -20.50 11.80
C GLU A 133 -9.41 -20.15 13.23
N ASP A 134 -9.10 -18.88 13.51
CA ASP A 134 -8.78 -18.40 14.86
C ASP A 134 -7.61 -19.13 15.54
N VAL A 135 -6.59 -19.51 14.76
CA VAL A 135 -5.32 -19.99 15.31
C VAL A 135 -4.47 -18.81 15.76
N GLN A 136 -4.10 -18.81 17.04
CA GLN A 136 -3.19 -17.84 17.64
C GLN A 136 -1.77 -18.39 17.65
N VAL A 137 -0.88 -17.82 16.85
CA VAL A 137 0.55 -18.13 16.95
C VAL A 137 1.18 -17.16 17.94
N LYS A 138 1.74 -17.70 19.04
CA LYS A 138 2.49 -16.83 19.96
C LYS A 138 3.77 -16.33 19.29
N ASP A 139 4.37 -15.32 19.89
CA ASP A 139 5.62 -14.76 19.44
C ASP A 139 6.73 -15.83 19.45
N GLU A 140 7.70 -15.70 18.54
CA GLU A 140 8.92 -16.53 18.49
C GLU A 140 8.68 -18.03 18.22
N LYS A 141 7.61 -18.37 17.49
CA LYS A 141 7.31 -19.78 17.14
C LYS A 141 7.84 -20.17 15.78
N PHE A 142 8.62 -21.23 15.74
CA PHE A 142 8.95 -21.92 14.51
C PHE A 142 7.88 -22.95 14.18
N ILE A 143 7.38 -22.98 12.95
CA ILE A 143 6.43 -23.97 12.45
C ILE A 143 6.93 -24.49 11.12
N ASN A 144 7.14 -25.79 11.01
CA ASN A 144 7.59 -26.45 9.79
C ASN A 144 6.55 -27.48 9.36
N GLY A 145 5.82 -27.22 8.28
CA GLY A 145 4.82 -28.13 7.73
C GLY A 145 3.70 -28.51 8.70
N GLY A 146 3.28 -27.62 9.59
CA GLY A 146 2.29 -27.91 10.63
C GLY A 146 0.85 -27.85 10.12
N LEU A 147 -0.02 -28.74 10.62
CA LEU A 147 -1.46 -28.74 10.36
C LEU A 147 -2.19 -28.41 11.66
N VAL A 148 -2.63 -27.17 11.83
CA VAL A 148 -3.18 -26.67 13.08
C VAL A 148 -4.69 -26.51 12.93
N LEU A 149 -5.45 -27.20 13.77
CA LEU A 149 -6.92 -27.11 13.76
C LEU A 149 -7.41 -25.74 14.25
N PRO A 150 -8.66 -25.36 13.95
CA PRO A 150 -9.24 -24.11 14.41
C PRO A 150 -9.22 -23.90 15.93
N HIS A 151 -9.18 -22.64 16.36
CA HIS A 151 -9.24 -22.20 17.77
C HIS A 151 -8.08 -22.71 18.64
N LYS A 152 -6.88 -22.81 18.06
CA LYS A 152 -5.68 -23.30 18.76
C LYS A 152 -4.66 -22.20 19.00
N ALA A 153 -3.88 -22.38 20.05
CA ALA A 153 -2.74 -21.53 20.34
C ALA A 153 -1.43 -22.31 20.16
N ILE A 154 -0.53 -21.81 19.32
CA ILE A 154 0.81 -22.36 19.17
C ILE A 154 1.70 -21.72 20.24
N LEU A 155 1.95 -22.48 21.30
CA LEU A 155 2.76 -22.03 22.44
C LEU A 155 4.21 -22.51 22.34
N THR A 156 4.48 -23.53 21.52
CA THR A 156 5.79 -24.16 21.35
C THR A 156 6.16 -24.28 19.87
N ASN A 157 7.45 -24.44 19.58
CA ASN A 157 7.91 -24.67 18.22
C ASN A 157 7.39 -26.03 17.69
N ILE A 158 7.12 -26.09 16.39
CA ILE A 158 6.72 -27.28 15.62
C ILE A 158 7.80 -27.51 14.56
N PRO A 159 8.92 -28.17 14.89
CA PRO A 159 10.03 -28.35 13.93
C PRO A 159 9.81 -29.49 12.93
N GLU A 160 8.93 -30.44 13.25
CA GLU A 160 8.68 -31.65 12.47
C GLU A 160 7.54 -31.43 11.45
N PRO A 161 7.81 -31.59 10.13
CA PRO A 161 6.79 -31.57 9.09
C PRO A 161 5.69 -32.59 9.32
N GLY A 162 4.44 -32.21 9.06
CA GLY A 162 3.27 -33.08 9.21
C GLY A 162 2.74 -33.17 10.65
N THR A 163 3.29 -32.40 11.60
CA THR A 163 2.74 -32.33 12.96
C THR A 163 1.33 -31.75 12.93
N ILE A 164 0.37 -32.50 13.49
CA ILE A 164 -1.02 -32.06 13.63
C ILE A 164 -1.23 -31.51 15.04
N VAL A 165 -1.63 -30.25 15.16
CA VAL A 165 -2.01 -29.62 16.44
C VAL A 165 -3.53 -29.61 16.54
N MET A 166 -4.05 -30.42 17.46
CA MET A 166 -5.49 -30.67 17.61
C MET A 166 -6.16 -29.88 18.70
#